data_AF-X0PJG7-F1
#
_entry.id   AF-X0PJG7-F1
#
_cell.length_a   1.000
_cell.length_b   1.000
_cell.length_c   1.000
_cell.angle_alpha   90.00
_cell.angle_beta   90.00
_cell.angle_gamma   90.00
#
_symmetry.space_group_name_H-M   'P 1'
#
loop_
_entity.id
_entity.type
_entity.pdbx_description
1 polymer ?
#
loop_
_entity_poly.entity_id
_entity_poly.type
_entity_poly.pdbx_seq_one_letter_code
_entity_poly.pdbx_strand_id
1 'polypeptide(L)'
;MSSSFNELVHAFGLAKKTVLNTKENIVIAVGTVAFLLIGLIAGYIYMASGMLVHEASILVVIFNAMRLIHYQIKSPKIDLDQVANQQVKLS
;
A
#
# COMPACT_ATOMS: atom_id res chain seq x y z
N MET A 1 -15.04 -24.02 -2.02
CA MET A 1 -13.66 -23.76 -1.53
C MET A 1 -12.74 -24.55 -2.44
N SER A 2 -12.17 -23.89 -3.46
CA SER A 2 -11.41 -24.54 -4.54
C SER A 2 -9.96 -24.08 -4.46
N SER A 3 -9.11 -24.94 -3.91
CA SER A 3 -7.70 -24.70 -3.58
C SER A 3 -6.84 -24.52 -4.83
N SER A 4 -6.97 -23.37 -5.48
CA SER A 4 -6.27 -23.07 -6.72
C SER A 4 -5.01 -22.30 -6.36
N PHE A 5 -3.83 -22.82 -6.70
CA PHE A 5 -2.54 -22.11 -6.62
C PHE A 5 -2.60 -20.67 -7.15
N ASN A 6 -3.53 -20.40 -8.07
CA ASN A 6 -3.81 -19.08 -8.65
C ASN A 6 -4.25 -18.02 -7.61
N GLU A 7 -5.05 -18.38 -6.59
CA GLU A 7 -5.40 -17.43 -5.51
C GLU A 7 -4.19 -17.14 -4.60
N LEU A 8 -3.31 -18.13 -4.42
CA LEU A 8 -2.10 -17.97 -3.63
C LEU A 8 -1.12 -17.00 -4.31
N VAL A 9 -0.96 -17.11 -5.62
CA VAL A 9 -0.17 -16.16 -6.43
C VAL A 9 -0.80 -14.76 -6.40
N HIS A 10 -2.13 -14.66 -6.38
CA HIS A 10 -2.84 -13.38 -6.30
C HIS A 10 -2.66 -12.69 -4.93
N ALA A 11 -2.86 -13.44 -3.84
CA ALA A 11 -2.64 -12.96 -2.48
C ALA A 11 -1.17 -12.57 -2.25
N PHE A 12 -0.23 -13.31 -2.82
CA PHE A 12 1.20 -12.98 -2.78
C PHE A 12 1.51 -11.66 -3.50
N GLY A 13 0.89 -11.42 -4.66
CA GLY A 13 1.02 -10.15 -5.39
C GLY A 13 0.54 -8.94 -4.58
N LEU A 14 -0.58 -9.11 -3.86
CA LEU A 14 -1.11 -8.09 -2.95
C LEU A 14 -0.17 -7.87 -1.75
N ALA A 15 0.24 -8.96 -1.07
CA ALA A 15 1.14 -8.90 0.08
C ALA A 15 2.47 -8.21 -0.26
N LYS A 16 3.04 -8.50 -1.43
CA LYS A 16 4.27 -7.85 -1.89
C LYS A 16 4.13 -6.33 -2.00
N LYS A 17 2.99 -5.84 -2.50
CA LYS A 17 2.71 -4.40 -2.60
C LYS A 17 2.46 -3.76 -1.24
N THR A 18 1.78 -4.46 -0.34
CA THR A 18 1.60 -4.03 1.04
C THR A 18 2.95 -3.85 1.73
N VAL A 19 3.86 -4.82 1.61
CA VAL A 19 5.20 -4.74 2.22
C VAL A 19 5.99 -3.53 1.70
N LEU A 20 5.92 -3.24 0.39
CA LEU A 20 6.58 -2.05 -0.17
C LEU A 20 6.01 -0.75 0.42
N ASN A 21 4.69 -0.64 0.52
CA ASN A 21 4.03 0.51 1.13
C ASN A 21 4.36 0.66 2.62
N THR A 22 4.42 -0.44 3.37
CA THR A 22 4.81 -0.43 4.79
C THR A 22 6.26 0.02 4.96
N LYS A 23 7.18 -0.38 4.06
CA LYS A 23 8.57 0.09 4.09
C LYS A 23 8.66 1.59 3.86
N GLU A 24 7.94 2.14 2.90
CA GLU A 24 7.91 3.60 2.67
C GLU A 24 7.36 4.35 3.88
N ASN A 25 6.27 3.86 4.47
CA ASN A 25 5.72 4.44 5.70
C ASN A 25 6.77 4.48 6.83
N ILE A 26 7.44 3.36 7.10
CA ILE A 26 8.48 3.30 8.15
C ILE A 26 9.61 4.28 7.85
N VAL A 27 10.04 4.40 6.59
CA VAL A 27 11.10 5.36 6.21
C VAL A 27 10.68 6.80 6.52
N ILE A 28 9.45 7.18 6.17
CA ILE A 28 8.93 8.53 6.46
C ILE A 28 8.85 8.76 7.97
N ALA A 29 8.24 7.83 8.71
CA ALA A 29 8.04 7.94 10.16
C ALA A 29 9.36 8.01 10.94
N VAL A 30 10.31 7.11 10.64
CA VAL A 30 11.64 7.12 11.27
C VAL A 30 12.41 8.37 10.86
N GLY A 31 12.29 8.80 9.60
CA GLY A 31 12.89 10.02 9.09
C GLY A 31 12.42 11.27 9.83
N THR A 32 11.11 11.43 10.05
CA THR A 32 10.58 12.57 10.82
C THR A 32 11.00 12.53 12.28
N VAL A 33 10.99 11.37 12.93
CA VAL A 33 11.48 11.24 14.31
C VAL A 33 12.97 11.62 14.41
N ALA A 34 13.80 11.13 13.49
CA ALA A 34 15.22 11.48 13.46
C ALA A 34 15.44 12.98 13.21
N PHE A 35 14.69 13.57 12.27
CA PHE A 35 14.74 15.00 11.98
C PHE A 35 14.35 15.85 13.20
N LEU A 36 13.26 15.48 13.89
CA LEU A 36 12.80 16.17 15.10
C LEU A 36 13.82 16.05 16.23
N LEU A 37 14.45 14.89 16.41
CA LEU A 37 15.51 14.69 17.40
C LEU A 37 16.73 15.59 17.12
N ILE A 38 17.18 15.65 15.87
CA ILE A 38 18.31 16.50 15.47
C ILE A 38 17.96 17.98 15.69
N GLY A 39 16.78 18.41 15.25
CA GLY A 39 16.33 19.80 15.40
C GLY A 39 16.11 20.21 16.86
N LEU A 40 15.71 19.28 17.72
CA LEU A 40 15.59 19.49 19.16
C LEU A 40 16.97 19.67 19.82
N ILE A 41 17.92 18.77 19.53
CA ILE A 41 19.29 18.85 20.07
C ILE A 41 20.01 20.12 19.60
N ALA A 42 19.77 20.52 18.35
CA ALA A 42 20.32 21.76 17.79
C ALA A 42 19.60 23.04 18.27
N GLY A 43 18.51 22.92 19.06
CA GLY A 43 17.79 24.05 19.63
C GLY A 43 16.87 24.81 18.66
N TYR A 44 16.61 24.28 17.47
CA TYR A 44 15.73 24.89 16.46
C TYR A 44 14.25 24.49 16.61
N ILE A 45 13.96 23.41 17.35
CA ILE A 45 12.61 22.89 17.54
C ILE A 45 12.12 23.15 18.95
N TYR A 46 10.96 23.78 19.04
CA TYR A 46 10.23 24.03 20.28
C TYR A 46 9.03 23.09 20.37
N MET A 47 8.46 22.90 21.57
CA MET A 47 7.32 21.98 21.78
C MET A 47 6.17 22.23 20.80
N ALA A 48 5.82 23.49 20.53
CA ALA A 48 4.73 23.82 19.61
C ALA A 48 5.02 23.44 18.14
N SER A 49 6.21 23.77 17.63
CA SER A 49 6.57 23.44 16.24
C SER A 49 6.86 21.95 16.06
N GLY A 50 7.45 21.31 17.07
CA GLY A 50 7.72 19.88 17.09
C GLY A 50 6.46 19.04 17.03
N MET A 51 5.42 19.42 17.79
CA MET A 51 4.11 18.79 17.68
C MET A 51 3.55 18.98 16.27
N LEU A 52 3.46 20.21 15.74
CA LEU A 52 2.88 20.42 14.40
C LEU A 52 3.56 19.60 13.29
N VAL A 53 4.89 19.52 13.30
CA VAL A 53 5.64 18.70 12.32
C VAL A 53 5.39 17.21 12.55
N HIS A 54 5.30 16.79 13.80
CA HIS A 54 4.93 15.42 14.17
C HIS A 54 3.53 15.06 13.66
N GLU A 55 2.51 15.88 13.94
CA GLU A 55 1.15 15.64 13.46
C GLU A 55 1.03 15.72 11.93
N ALA A 56 1.70 16.68 11.28
CA ALA A 56 1.73 16.77 9.83
C ALA A 56 2.33 15.52 9.17
N SER A 57 3.34 14.90 9.82
CA SER A 57 3.94 13.67 9.30
C SER A 57 2.98 12.49 9.29
N ILE A 58 2.07 12.40 10.27
CA ILE A 58 1.03 11.37 10.32
C ILE A 58 0.07 11.55 9.13
N LEU A 59 -0.28 12.80 8.78
CA LEU A 59 -1.12 13.07 7.60
C LEU A 59 -0.44 12.65 6.29
N VAL A 60 0.85 12.91 6.15
CA VAL A 60 1.65 12.47 4.99
C VAL A 60 1.68 10.95 4.89
N VAL A 61 1.91 10.25 6.01
CA VAL A 61 1.90 8.79 6.09
C VAL A 61 0.54 8.21 5.70
N ILE A 62 -0.54 8.78 6.23
CA ILE A 62 -1.91 8.35 5.91
C ILE A 62 -2.19 8.55 4.42
N PHE A 63 -1.80 9.69 3.85
CA PHE A 63 -1.95 9.94 2.42
C PHE A 63 -1.15 8.94 1.57
N ASN A 64 0.10 8.65 1.94
CA ASN A 64 0.90 7.63 1.25
C ASN A 64 0.26 6.24 1.38
N ALA A 65 -0.32 5.90 2.53
CA ALA A 65 -1.02 4.64 2.73
C ALA A 65 -2.31 4.53 1.89
N MET A 66 -3.06 5.63 1.75
CA MET A 66 -4.29 5.66 0.93
C MET A 66 -4.01 5.41 -0.56
N ARG A 67 -2.80 5.70 -1.06
CA ARG A 67 -2.39 5.33 -2.43
C ARG A 67 -2.45 3.82 -2.66
N LEU A 68 -2.22 3.00 -1.64
CA LEU A 68 -2.34 1.54 -1.73
C LEU A 68 -3.79 1.07 -1.89
N ILE A 69 -4.77 1.84 -1.37
CA ILE A 69 -6.20 1.54 -1.48
C ILE A 69 -6.66 1.55 -2.95
N HIS A 70 -5.94 2.27 -3.82
CA HIS A 70 -6.19 2.27 -5.27
C HIS A 70 -5.57 1.07 -6.01
N TYR A 71 -5.12 0.03 -5.31
CA TYR A 71 -4.74 -1.22 -5.96
C TYR A 71 -5.98 -1.90 -6.54
N GLN A 72 -6.30 -1.54 -7.78
CA GLN A 72 -7.32 -2.23 -8.56
C GLN A 72 -6.87 -3.67 -8.76
N ILE A 73 -7.63 -4.58 -8.16
CA ILE A 73 -7.65 -5.99 -8.52
C ILE A 73 -8.03 -5.99 -10.00
N LYS A 74 -7.04 -6.24 -10.88
CA LYS A 74 -7.30 -6.42 -12.30
C LYS A 74 -8.20 -7.64 -12.39
N SER A 75 -9.52 -7.43 -12.49
CA SER A 75 -10.48 -8.51 -12.68
C SER A 75 -10.00 -9.33 -13.86
N PRO A 76 -9.78 -10.65 -13.70
CA PRO A 76 -9.47 -11.49 -14.84
C PRO A 76 -10.64 -11.31 -15.80
N LYS A 77 -10.36 -10.75 -16.98
CA LYS A 77 -11.35 -10.73 -18.07
C LYS A 77 -11.74 -12.19 -18.24
N ILE A 78 -12.97 -12.53 -17.85
CA ILE A 78 -13.54 -13.82 -18.19
C ILE A 78 -13.57 -13.80 -19.71
N ASP A 79 -12.72 -14.63 -20.33
CA ASP A 79 -12.69 -14.85 -21.78
C ASP A 79 -14.06 -15.43 -22.18
N LEU A 80 -14.98 -14.51 -22.48
CA LEU A 80 -16.32 -14.80 -23.00
C LEU A 80 -16.25 -15.62 -24.29
N ASP A 81 -15.10 -15.63 -24.96
CA ASP A 81 -14.79 -16.45 -26.14
C ASP A 81 -14.71 -17.96 -25.83
N GLN A 82 -14.34 -18.36 -24.61
CA GLN A 82 -14.34 -19.80 -24.25
C GLN A 82 -15.75 -20.33 -24.04
N VAL A 83 -16.66 -19.50 -23.50
CA VAL A 83 -18.05 -19.90 -23.21
C VAL A 83 -18.85 -20.04 -24.51
N ALA A 84 -18.60 -19.17 -25.49
CA ALA A 84 -19.20 -19.24 -26.82
C ALA A 84 -18.74 -20.49 -27.59
N ASN A 85 -17.46 -20.85 -27.52
CA ASN A 85 -16.91 -21.99 -28.25
C ASN A 85 -17.29 -23.35 -27.63
N GLN A 86 -17.63 -23.37 -26.33
CA GLN A 86 -18.12 -24.57 -25.66
C GLN A 86 -19.59 -24.88 -25.97
N GLN A 87 -20.42 -23.86 -26.23
CA GLN A 87 -21.81 -24.05 -26.66
C GLN A 87 -21.92 -24.59 -28.09
N VAL A 88 -21.05 -24.14 -28.99
CA VAL A 88 -21.01 -24.63 -30.39
C VAL A 88 -20.57 -26.09 -30.49
N LYS A 89 -19.75 -26.57 -29.53
CA LYS A 89 -19.25 -27.96 -29.53
C LYS A 89 -20.25 -28.97 -28.93
N LEU A 90 -21.34 -28.51 -28.32
CA LEU A 90 -22.42 -29.33 -27.76
C LEU A 90 -23.70 -29.32 -28.61
N SER A 91 -23.67 -28.68 -29.78
CA SER A 91 -24.76 -28.67 -30.79
C SER A 91 -24.35 -29.50 -32.00
#